data_AF-A0A2V9T7H1-F1
#
_entry.id   AF-A0A2V9T7H1-F1
#
_cell.length_a   1.000
_cell.length_b   1.000
_cell.length_c   1.000
_cell.angle_alpha   90.00
_cell.angle_beta   90.00
_cell.angle_gamma   90.00
#
_symmetry.space_group_name_H-M   'P 1'
#
loop_
_entity.id
_entity.type
_entity.pdbx_description
1 polymer ?
#
loop_
_entity_poly.entity_id
_entity_poly.type
_entity_poly.pdbx_seq_one_letter_code
_entity_poly.pdbx_strand_id
1 'polypeptide(L)'
;MGNEPFAVILPDVLIDAPIPCTRQLISCYERHPGCIIATRTIDPAEADRFGVLDVVPLPDAGDGRTLRVVSVTERPQPGSPFSHYGIFGRYILEPAIFSSIDRTSPGFAGELQLADSRLLSAERAPLYAYLFQGAHYDAGNKLGLVQATVAYALKDPELAQPLQTYWERLQPPKIKVAV
;
A
#
# COMPACT_ATOMS: atom_id res chain seq x y z
N MET A 1 13.18 -12.52 15.16
CA MET A 1 12.51 -11.46 15.95
C MET A 1 13.41 -11.13 17.12
N GLY A 2 13.90 -9.88 17.15
CA GLY A 2 15.09 -9.44 17.88
C GLY A 2 15.52 -8.05 17.37
N ASN A 3 16.81 -7.70 17.46
CA ASN A 3 17.35 -6.39 17.07
C ASN A 3 17.66 -6.27 15.56
N GLU A 4 16.80 -6.83 14.71
CA GLU A 4 16.95 -6.87 13.24
C GLU A 4 15.76 -6.20 12.55
N PRO A 5 15.95 -5.58 11.37
CA PRO A 5 14.86 -5.04 10.57
C PRO A 5 13.93 -6.16 10.10
N PHE A 6 12.64 -5.86 9.96
CA PHE A 6 11.64 -6.86 9.60
C PHE A 6 10.56 -6.29 8.68
N ALA A 7 9.96 -7.18 7.87
CA ALA A 7 8.85 -6.82 7.01
C ALA A 7 7.51 -6.99 7.73
N VAL A 8 6.58 -6.06 7.52
CA VAL A 8 5.17 -6.18 7.89
C VAL A 8 4.33 -6.24 6.63
N ILE A 9 3.41 -7.20 6.59
CA ILE A 9 2.56 -7.51 5.44
C ILE A 9 1.12 -7.58 5.92
N LEU A 10 0.30 -6.63 5.50
CA LEU A 10 -1.15 -6.69 5.71
C LEU A 10 -1.77 -7.60 4.62
N PRO A 11 -2.37 -8.74 4.99
CA PRO A 11 -2.77 -9.78 4.04
C PRO A 11 -4.02 -9.42 3.21
N ASP A 12 -4.79 -8.44 3.68
CA ASP A 12 -5.95 -7.88 3.00
C ASP A 12 -5.57 -6.97 1.81
N VAL A 13 -4.34 -6.48 1.74
CA VAL A 13 -3.84 -5.76 0.56
C VAL A 13 -3.09 -6.73 -0.34
N LEU A 14 -3.70 -7.08 -1.48
CA LEU A 14 -3.06 -7.89 -2.52
C LEU A 14 -2.32 -6.97 -3.48
N ILE A 15 -1.04 -7.27 -3.73
CA ILE A 15 -0.21 -6.51 -4.68
C ILE A 15 0.33 -7.47 -5.72
N ASP A 16 -0.03 -7.18 -6.96
CA ASP A 16 0.25 -7.99 -8.14
C ASP A 16 1.28 -7.26 -9.00
N ALA A 17 2.50 -7.81 -9.04
CA ALA A 17 3.65 -7.18 -9.65
C ALA A 17 4.63 -8.26 -10.17
N PRO A 18 5.34 -8.02 -11.28
CA PRO A 18 6.39 -8.93 -11.74
C PRO A 18 7.51 -9.14 -10.70
N ILE A 19 7.87 -8.07 -9.99
CA ILE A 19 8.76 -8.13 -8.82
C ILE A 19 7.88 -7.95 -7.58
N PRO A 20 7.84 -8.90 -6.63
CA PRO A 20 7.00 -8.78 -5.43
C PRO A 20 7.27 -7.45 -4.70
N CYS A 21 6.20 -6.77 -4.27
CA CYS A 21 6.31 -5.46 -3.62
C CYS A 21 7.33 -5.48 -2.47
N THR A 22 7.23 -6.46 -1.55
CA THR A 22 8.19 -6.62 -0.44
C THR A 22 9.64 -6.71 -0.91
N ARG A 23 9.92 -7.35 -2.05
CA ARG A 23 11.27 -7.41 -2.62
C ARG A 23 11.74 -6.04 -3.13
N GLN A 24 10.85 -5.25 -3.73
CA GLN A 24 11.18 -3.87 -4.12
C GLN A 24 11.53 -3.01 -2.90
N LEU A 25 10.78 -3.16 -1.79
CA LEU A 25 11.08 -2.45 -0.54
C LEU A 25 12.42 -2.90 0.06
N ILE A 26 12.72 -4.20 0.06
CA ILE A 26 14.03 -4.72 0.52
C ILE A 26 15.17 -4.11 -0.30
N SER A 27 15.05 -4.05 -1.63
CA SER A 27 16.08 -3.40 -2.47
C SER A 27 16.16 -1.89 -2.28
N CYS A 28 15.10 -1.24 -1.78
CA CYS A 28 15.17 0.14 -1.32
C CYS A 28 15.92 0.24 0.01
N TYR A 29 15.66 -0.68 0.95
CA TYR A 29 16.31 -0.75 2.26
C TYR A 29 17.81 -0.94 2.16
N GLU A 30 18.27 -1.83 1.27
CA GLU A 30 19.68 -2.09 1.01
C GLU A 30 20.45 -0.83 0.57
N ARG A 31 19.76 0.12 -0.08
CA ARG A 31 20.35 1.40 -0.54
C ARG A 31 20.15 2.52 0.47
N HIS A 32 19.03 2.50 1.18
CA HIS A 32 18.58 3.53 2.12
C HIS A 32 18.07 2.87 3.41
N PRO A 33 18.98 2.50 4.34
CA PRO A 33 18.59 1.91 5.61
C PRO A 33 17.69 2.84 6.42
N GLY A 34 16.68 2.25 7.06
CA GLY A 34 15.62 2.96 7.78
C GLY A 34 14.27 2.30 7.57
N CYS A 35 13.20 2.94 8.04
CA CYS A 35 11.85 2.45 7.82
C CYS A 35 11.40 2.77 6.39
N ILE A 36 10.74 1.82 5.73
CA ILE A 36 10.25 1.97 4.35
C ILE A 36 8.78 1.59 4.28
N ILE A 37 7.98 2.47 3.69
CA ILE A 37 6.55 2.29 3.49
C ILE A 37 6.26 2.16 2.00
N ALA A 38 5.53 1.12 1.60
CA ALA A 38 5.01 1.03 0.24
C ALA A 38 3.94 2.09 0.02
N THR A 39 4.11 2.93 -1.00
CA THR A 39 3.16 3.97 -1.35
C THR A 39 2.81 3.97 -2.83
N ARG A 40 1.65 4.54 -3.16
CA ARG A 40 1.24 4.95 -4.50
C ARG A 40 0.41 6.23 -4.41
N THR A 41 0.31 6.92 -5.54
CA THR A 41 -0.64 8.01 -5.69
C THR A 41 -2.07 7.45 -5.65
N ILE A 42 -2.95 8.09 -4.88
CA ILE A 42 -4.38 7.77 -4.76
C ILE A 42 -5.25 8.93 -5.24
N ASP A 43 -6.46 8.60 -5.68
CA ASP A 43 -7.47 9.63 -5.95
C ASP A 43 -7.89 10.29 -4.62
N PRO A 44 -8.02 11.62 -4.56
CA PRO A 44 -8.53 12.30 -3.37
C PRO A 44 -9.85 11.73 -2.81
N ALA A 45 -10.72 11.20 -3.68
CA ALA A 45 -11.98 10.57 -3.28
C ALA A 45 -11.80 9.25 -2.51
N GLU A 46 -10.60 8.67 -2.53
CA GLU A 46 -10.29 7.42 -1.82
C GLU A 46 -9.47 7.65 -0.55
N ALA A 47 -9.11 8.90 -0.23
CA ALA A 47 -8.16 9.22 0.82
C ALA A 47 -8.62 8.84 2.24
N ASP A 48 -9.93 8.85 2.50
CA ASP A 48 -10.50 8.44 3.79
C ASP A 48 -10.35 6.94 4.08
N ARG A 49 -9.98 6.14 3.06
CA ARG A 49 -9.75 4.69 3.17
C ARG A 49 -8.32 4.33 3.56
N PHE A 50 -7.39 5.27 3.49
CA PHE A 50 -5.96 4.99 3.67
C PHE A 50 -5.33 5.94 4.70
N GLY A 51 -4.25 5.48 5.34
CA GLY A 51 -3.25 6.41 5.86
C GLY A 51 -2.54 7.10 4.69
N VAL A 52 -2.27 8.40 4.83
CA VAL A 52 -1.60 9.22 3.81
C VAL A 52 -0.26 9.74 4.31
N LEU A 53 0.70 9.86 3.38
CA LEU A 53 2.08 10.24 3.65
C LEU A 53 2.36 11.62 3.08
N ASP A 54 2.72 12.59 3.90
CA ASP A 54 3.33 13.81 3.40
C ASP A 54 4.80 13.54 3.12
N VAL A 55 5.26 13.88 1.92
CA VAL A 55 6.56 13.45 1.39
C VAL A 55 7.26 14.56 0.65
N VAL A 56 8.59 14.55 0.71
CA VAL A 56 9.45 15.43 -0.08
C VAL A 56 10.38 14.61 -0.96
N PRO A 57 10.78 15.14 -2.13
CA PRO A 57 11.77 14.49 -2.99
C PRO A 57 13.04 14.15 -2.21
N LEU A 58 13.65 13.01 -2.57
CA LEU A 58 14.97 12.59 -2.09
C LEU A 58 15.92 12.50 -3.30
N PRO A 59 16.53 13.62 -3.74
CA PRO A 59 17.31 13.67 -4.98
C PRO A 59 18.44 12.64 -5.03
N ASP A 60 19.09 12.40 -3.89
CA ASP A 60 20.24 11.50 -3.77
C ASP A 60 19.87 10.01 -3.83
N ALA A 61 18.57 9.66 -3.90
CA ALA A 61 18.13 8.27 -4.05
C ALA A 61 18.38 7.69 -5.45
N GLY A 62 18.43 8.55 -6.48
CA GLY A 62 18.76 8.18 -7.85
C GLY A 62 17.76 7.28 -8.59
N ASP A 63 16.64 6.89 -7.97
CA ASP A 63 15.65 5.97 -8.58
C ASP A 63 14.31 6.64 -8.95
N GLY A 64 14.10 7.90 -8.57
CA GLY A 64 12.86 8.65 -8.82
C GLY A 64 11.61 8.06 -8.16
N ARG A 65 11.74 7.12 -7.22
CA ARG A 65 10.65 6.39 -6.56
C ARG A 65 10.71 6.45 -5.06
N THR A 66 11.90 6.69 -4.50
CA THR A 66 12.10 6.85 -3.07
C THR A 66 11.91 8.31 -2.68
N LEU A 67 11.03 8.54 -1.71
CA LEU A 67 10.71 9.86 -1.18
C LEU A 67 10.98 9.84 0.32
N ARG A 68 11.34 11.01 0.89
CA ARG A 68 11.47 11.15 2.34
C ARG A 68 10.11 11.49 2.92
N VAL A 69 9.67 10.73 3.92
CA VAL A 69 8.42 11.00 4.64
C VAL A 69 8.66 12.14 5.62
N VAL A 70 7.76 13.13 5.60
CA VAL A 70 7.70 14.25 6.54
C VAL A 70 6.73 13.94 7.66
N SER A 71 5.55 13.43 7.32
CA SER A 71 4.52 13.07 8.29
C SER A 71 3.62 11.96 7.76
N VAL A 72 2.93 11.30 8.69
CA VAL A 72 1.94 10.28 8.39
C VAL A 72 0.63 10.66 9.06
N THR A 73 -0.45 10.69 8.30
CA THR A 73 -1.79 11.01 8.78
C THR A 73 -2.70 9.81 8.52
N GLU A 74 -3.27 9.25 9.59
CA GLU A 74 -4.26 8.18 9.46
C GLU A 74 -5.64 8.78 9.15
N ARG A 75 -6.28 8.33 8.07
CA ARG A 75 -7.62 8.74 7.63
C ARG A 75 -7.84 10.26 7.66
N PRO A 76 -7.25 11.00 6.71
CA PRO A 76 -7.41 12.45 6.64
C PRO A 76 -8.90 12.83 6.57
N GLN A 77 -9.27 13.92 7.24
CA GLN A 77 -10.64 14.43 7.17
C GLN A 77 -10.94 14.93 5.74
N PRO A 78 -12.17 14.72 5.23
CA PRO A 78 -12.59 15.29 3.95
C PRO A 78 -12.35 16.80 3.90
N GLY A 79 -11.70 17.28 2.84
CA GLY A 79 -11.39 18.69 2.65
C GLY A 79 -10.13 19.20 3.36
N SER A 80 -9.44 18.36 4.14
CA SER A 80 -8.09 18.70 4.61
C SER A 80 -7.10 18.70 3.42
N PRO A 81 -6.12 19.61 3.37
CA PRO A 81 -5.04 19.50 2.41
C PRO A 81 -4.20 18.28 2.76
N PHE A 82 -4.23 17.26 1.92
CA PHE A 82 -3.39 16.07 2.08
C PHE A 82 -2.60 15.79 0.80
N SER A 83 -1.46 15.14 1.00
CA SER A 83 -0.61 14.59 -0.04
C SER A 83 -1.28 13.37 -0.70
N HIS A 84 -1.19 13.26 -2.03
CA HIS A 84 -1.82 12.17 -2.78
C HIS A 84 -1.19 10.78 -2.54
N TYR A 85 -0.34 10.57 -1.53
CA TYR A 85 0.42 9.33 -1.35
C TYR A 85 -0.21 8.46 -0.26
N GLY A 86 -0.89 7.38 -0.67
CA GLY A 86 -1.51 6.42 0.25
C GLY A 86 -0.55 5.32 0.72
N ILE A 87 -0.81 4.75 1.89
CA ILE A 87 -0.06 3.61 2.46
C ILE A 87 -0.70 2.28 2.02
N PHE A 88 0.12 1.34 1.53
CA PHE A 88 -0.37 0.07 0.96
C PHE A 88 0.16 -1.18 1.68
N GLY A 89 -0.06 -1.28 2.98
CA GLY A 89 0.02 -2.54 3.75
C GLY A 89 1.33 -3.32 3.64
N ARG A 90 2.43 -2.68 3.26
CA ARG A 90 3.76 -3.28 3.16
C ARG A 90 4.77 -2.30 3.75
N TYR A 91 5.55 -2.82 4.68
CA TYR A 91 6.52 -2.04 5.43
C TYR A 91 7.81 -2.83 5.60
N ILE A 92 8.94 -2.14 5.64
CA ILE A 92 10.17 -2.60 6.27
C ILE A 92 10.38 -1.68 7.47
N LEU A 93 10.50 -2.26 8.66
CA LEU A 93 10.54 -1.50 9.91
C LEU A 93 11.81 -1.84 10.69
N GLU A 94 12.34 -0.82 11.35
CA GLU A 94 13.45 -0.97 12.29
C GLU A 94 12.95 -1.52 13.64
N PRO A 95 13.73 -2.36 14.35
CA PRO A 95 13.34 -2.96 15.62
C PRO A 95 13.05 -1.93 16.72
N ALA A 96 13.58 -0.70 16.58
CA ALA A 96 13.29 0.42 17.47
C ALA A 96 11.78 0.71 17.58
N ILE A 97 10.97 0.33 16.59
CA ILE A 97 9.51 0.50 16.64
C ILE A 97 8.86 -0.17 17.85
N PHE A 98 9.37 -1.31 18.33
CA PHE A 98 8.80 -1.99 19.49
C PHE A 98 8.88 -1.12 20.74
N SER A 99 9.98 -0.38 20.92
CA SER A 99 10.11 0.58 22.03
C SER A 99 9.12 1.75 21.91
N SER A 100 8.82 2.20 20.68
CA SER A 100 7.78 3.20 20.45
C SER A 100 6.39 2.65 20.73
N ILE A 101 6.10 1.40 20.34
CA ILE A 101 4.82 0.73 20.60
C ILE A 101 4.56 0.68 22.11
N ASP A 102 5.55 0.27 22.91
CA ASP A 102 5.43 0.17 24.37
C ASP A 102 5.13 1.53 25.05
N ARG A 103 5.58 2.64 24.45
CA ARG A 103 5.41 4.00 24.99
C ARG A 103 4.20 4.73 24.42
N THR A 104 3.59 4.20 23.36
CA THR A 104 2.48 4.87 22.69
C THR A 104 1.19 4.48 23.38
N SER A 105 0.43 5.49 23.82
CA SER A 105 -0.92 5.27 24.33
C SER A 105 -1.85 4.92 23.18
N PRO A 106 -2.85 4.06 23.38
CA PRO A 106 -3.87 3.77 22.38
C PRO A 106 -4.52 5.05 21.85
N GLY A 107 -4.73 5.10 20.53
CA GLY A 107 -5.26 6.26 19.83
C GLY A 107 -6.76 6.13 19.57
N PHE A 108 -7.15 6.35 18.31
CA PHE A 108 -8.54 6.28 17.87
C PHE A 108 -9.13 4.89 18.13
N ALA A 109 -10.36 4.85 18.65
CA ALA A 109 -11.09 3.62 19.01
C ALA A 109 -10.40 2.72 20.05
N GLY A 110 -9.40 3.23 20.79
CA GLY A 110 -8.69 2.44 21.79
C GLY A 110 -7.66 1.46 21.21
N GLU A 111 -7.32 1.61 19.93
CA GLU A 111 -6.32 0.78 19.25
C GLU A 111 -5.02 1.58 18.99
N LEU A 112 -3.90 0.85 18.94
CA LEU A 112 -2.64 1.38 18.47
C LEU A 112 -2.59 1.29 16.93
N GLN A 113 -2.38 2.42 16.28
CA GLN A 113 -2.32 2.49 14.82
C GLN A 113 -0.87 2.50 14.37
N LEU A 114 -0.44 1.48 13.62
CA LEU A 114 0.93 1.38 13.11
C LEU A 114 1.34 2.60 12.27
N ALA A 115 0.37 3.22 11.58
CA ALA A 115 0.57 4.42 10.80
C ALA A 115 0.76 5.70 11.66
N ASP A 116 0.63 5.63 12.99
CA ASP A 116 0.98 6.78 13.83
C ASP A 116 2.45 7.15 13.56
N SER A 117 2.64 8.37 13.05
CA SER A 117 3.95 8.92 12.74
C SER A 117 4.93 8.79 13.92
N ARG A 118 4.46 8.80 15.17
CA ARG A 118 5.31 8.60 16.37
C ARG A 118 5.89 7.19 16.45
N LEU A 119 5.14 6.18 16.02
CA LEU A 119 5.61 4.80 15.96
C LEU A 119 6.65 4.64 14.85
N LEU A 120 6.36 5.18 13.67
CA LEU A 120 7.23 5.05 12.50
C LEU A 120 8.49 5.93 12.58
N SER A 121 8.46 6.98 13.39
CA SER A 121 9.57 7.90 13.67
C SER A 121 10.34 7.52 14.94
N ALA A 122 10.29 6.24 15.35
CA ALA A 122 11.00 5.72 16.51
C ALA A 122 12.49 6.13 16.50
N GLU A 123 12.82 7.12 17.32
CA GLU A 123 14.18 7.50 17.75
C GLU A 123 15.27 7.59 16.66
N ARG A 124 15.02 8.38 15.60
CA ARG A 124 16.02 8.90 14.61
C ARG A 124 16.29 8.04 13.36
N ALA A 125 15.62 6.90 13.17
CA ALA A 125 15.71 6.19 11.90
C ALA A 125 15.02 7.01 10.78
N PRO A 126 15.65 7.20 9.60
CA PRO A 126 14.98 7.80 8.47
C PRO A 126 13.73 7.02 8.08
N LEU A 127 12.68 7.75 7.67
CA LEU A 127 11.45 7.17 7.15
C LEU A 127 11.30 7.51 5.66
N TYR A 128 11.16 6.47 4.85
CA TYR A 128 11.05 6.58 3.41
C TYR A 128 9.72 6.04 2.91
N ALA A 129 9.19 6.66 1.87
CA ALA A 129 8.10 6.14 1.08
C ALA A 129 8.66 5.63 -0.25
N TYR A 130 8.30 4.42 -0.63
CA TYR A 130 8.71 3.82 -1.88
C TYR A 130 7.52 3.66 -2.82
N LEU A 131 7.56 4.35 -3.97
CA LEU A 131 6.59 4.24 -5.06
C LEU A 131 6.73 2.88 -5.76
N PHE A 132 6.09 1.87 -5.20
CA PHE A 132 6.18 0.51 -5.72
C PHE A 132 5.48 0.35 -7.07
N GLN A 133 5.96 -0.60 -7.86
CA GLN A 133 5.33 -1.00 -9.12
C GLN A 133 4.44 -2.24 -8.92
N GLY A 134 3.26 -2.22 -9.52
CA GLY A 134 2.28 -3.32 -9.44
C GLY A 134 0.87 -2.80 -9.29
N ALA A 135 -0.12 -3.62 -9.65
CA ALA A 135 -1.51 -3.37 -9.32
C ALA A 135 -1.77 -3.72 -7.84
N HIS A 136 -2.68 -3.02 -7.19
CA HIS A 136 -3.10 -3.35 -5.83
C HIS A 136 -4.60 -3.61 -5.80
N TYR A 137 -5.04 -4.44 -4.87
CA TYR A 137 -6.43 -4.74 -4.61
C TYR A 137 -6.66 -4.79 -3.10
N ASP A 138 -7.69 -4.10 -2.64
CA ASP A 138 -8.15 -4.11 -1.25
C ASP A 138 -9.14 -5.28 -1.07
N ALA A 139 -8.63 -6.43 -0.64
CA ALA A 139 -9.43 -7.60 -0.31
C ALA A 139 -10.11 -7.50 1.06
N GLY A 140 -9.91 -6.42 1.81
CA GLY A 140 -10.61 -6.13 3.06
C GLY A 140 -12.08 -5.74 2.84
N ASN A 141 -12.42 -5.26 1.63
CA ASN A 141 -13.81 -4.99 1.24
C ASN A 141 -14.32 -5.96 0.16
N LYS A 142 -15.65 -6.14 0.12
CA LYS A 142 -16.30 -7.12 -0.77
C LYS A 142 -16.01 -6.89 -2.25
N LEU A 143 -16.04 -5.64 -2.70
CA LEU A 143 -15.84 -5.31 -4.11
C LEU A 143 -14.38 -5.56 -4.51
N GLY A 144 -13.42 -5.11 -3.70
CA GLY A 144 -12.00 -5.29 -3.98
C GLY A 144 -11.57 -6.76 -3.93
N LEU A 145 -12.16 -7.59 -3.06
CA LEU A 145 -11.97 -9.04 -3.09
C LEU A 145 -12.43 -9.67 -4.40
N VAL A 146 -13.61 -9.27 -4.92
CA VAL A 146 -14.11 -9.75 -6.21
C VAL A 146 -13.22 -9.28 -7.36
N GLN A 147 -12.81 -8.01 -7.36
CA GLN A 147 -11.90 -7.45 -8.36
C GLN A 147 -10.57 -8.20 -8.38
N ALA A 148 -9.99 -8.47 -7.21
CA ALA A 148 -8.77 -9.26 -7.09
C ALA A 148 -8.96 -10.66 -7.67
N THR A 149 -10.03 -11.35 -7.25
CA THR A 149 -10.33 -12.72 -7.71
C THR A 149 -10.42 -12.78 -9.23
N VAL A 150 -11.16 -11.86 -9.85
CA VAL A 150 -11.29 -11.79 -11.31
C VAL A 150 -9.95 -11.48 -11.97
N ALA A 151 -9.18 -10.51 -11.45
CA ALA A 151 -7.89 -10.14 -12.01
C ALA A 151 -6.89 -11.31 -12.00
N TYR A 152 -6.82 -12.06 -10.90
CA TYR A 152 -5.96 -13.24 -10.80
C TYR A 152 -6.46 -14.39 -11.68
N ALA A 153 -7.77 -14.64 -11.73
CA ALA A 153 -8.34 -15.67 -12.60
C ALA A 153 -8.08 -15.41 -14.09
N LEU A 154 -8.07 -14.14 -14.52
CA LEU A 154 -7.73 -13.77 -15.90
C LEU A 154 -6.24 -13.97 -16.26
N LYS A 155 -5.37 -14.18 -15.28
CA LYS A 155 -3.95 -14.50 -15.48
C LYS A 155 -3.67 -15.99 -15.48
N ASP A 156 -4.58 -16.78 -14.91
CA ASP A 156 -4.46 -18.22 -14.85
C ASP A 156 -4.88 -18.84 -16.21
N PRO A 157 -4.01 -19.60 -16.90
CA PRO A 157 -4.33 -20.17 -18.21
C PRO A 157 -5.53 -21.13 -18.21
N GLU A 158 -5.81 -21.80 -17.08
CA GLU A 158 -6.93 -22.73 -16.95
C GLU A 158 -8.25 -21.99 -16.70
N LEU A 159 -8.21 -20.84 -16.03
CA LEU A 159 -9.40 -20.07 -15.65
C LEU A 159 -9.77 -18.96 -16.63
N ALA A 160 -8.79 -18.35 -17.30
CA ALA A 160 -9.00 -17.15 -18.11
C ALA A 160 -10.04 -17.37 -19.22
N GLN A 161 -9.89 -18.44 -20.01
CA GLN A 161 -10.77 -18.72 -21.15
C GLN A 161 -12.20 -19.12 -20.72
N PRO A 162 -12.40 -20.04 -19.74
CA PRO A 162 -13.73 -20.33 -19.22
C PRO A 162 -14.41 -19.10 -18.60
N LEU A 163 -13.67 -18.26 -17.87
CA LEU A 163 -14.20 -17.06 -17.23
C LEU A 163 -14.68 -16.04 -18.26
N GLN A 164 -13.89 -15.76 -19.31
CA GLN A 164 -14.30 -14.87 -20.40
C GLN A 164 -15.55 -15.39 -21.11
N THR A 165 -15.58 -16.69 -21.41
CA THR A 165 -16.75 -17.35 -22.04
C THR A 165 -18.00 -17.20 -21.18
N TYR A 166 -17.87 -17.36 -19.86
CA TYR A 166 -18.98 -17.15 -18.93
C TYR A 166 -19.43 -15.69 -18.88
N TRP A 167 -18.48 -14.75 -18.84
CA TRP A 167 -18.76 -13.31 -18.81
C TRP A 167 -19.55 -12.84 -20.04
N GLU A 168 -19.18 -13.30 -21.24
CA GLU A 168 -19.90 -12.98 -22.48
C GLU A 168 -21.36 -13.43 -22.44
N ARG A 169 -21.66 -14.60 -21.82
CA ARG A 169 -23.03 -15.11 -21.66
C ARG A 169 -23.88 -14.26 -20.72
N LEU A 170 -23.26 -13.56 -19.77
CA LEU A 170 -23.95 -12.66 -18.84
C LEU A 170 -24.28 -11.31 -19.48
N GLN A 171 -23.61 -10.93 -20.57
CA GLN A 171 -23.89 -9.67 -21.23
C GLN A 171 -25.24 -9.73 -21.96
N PRO A 172 -26.07 -8.66 -21.87
CA PRO A 172 -27.29 -8.61 -22.66
C PRO A 172 -26.93 -8.68 -24.16
N PRO A 173 -27.79 -9.30 -24.99
CA PRO A 173 -27.53 -9.39 -26.42
C PRO A 173 -27.28 -7.99 -26.98
N LYS A 174 -26.15 -7.80 -27.66
CA LYS A 174 -25.82 -6.55 -28.34
C LYS A 174 -26.87 -6.33 -29.42
N ILE A 175 -27.81 -5.42 -29.19
CA ILE A 175 -28.80 -5.01 -30.20
C ILE A 175 -28.02 -4.34 -31.33
N LYS A 176 -27.94 -5.00 -32.49
CA LYS A 176 -27.42 -4.38 -33.70
C LYS A 176 -28.53 -3.50 -34.27
N VAL A 177 -28.36 -2.18 -34.21
CA VAL A 177 -29.17 -1.24 -34.99
C VAL A 177 -28.60 -1.24 -36.40
N ALA A 178 -29.36 -1.75 -37.37
CA ALA A 178 -29.07 -1.57 -38.79
C ALA A 178 -29.57 -0.17 -39.22
N VAL A 179 -28.71 0.59 -39.91
CA VAL A 179 -29.06 1.84 -40.61
C VAL A 179 -29.34 1.51 -42.07
#